data_AF-A0A1U7CLK5-F1
#
_entry.id   AF-A0A1U7CLK5-F1
#
_cell.length_a   1.000
_cell.length_b   1.000
_cell.length_c   1.000
_cell.angle_alpha   90.00
_cell.angle_beta   90.00
_cell.angle_gamma   90.00
#
_symmetry.space_group_name_H-M   'P 1'
#
loop_
_entity.id
_entity.type
_entity.pdbx_description
1 polymer ?
#
loop_
_entity_poly.entity_id
_entity_poly.type
_entity_poly.pdbx_seq_one_letter_code
_entity_poly.pdbx_strand_id
1 'polypeptide(L)'
;MNSPWLAANLDDPTALDPLSAEIRAWDPAFDLYRPASDALLYEPDGTLYAIALQAPMTAAYNHRTRDVRPGDLLIVPSGLPVGIEPTVDLLSLRFEGEPPDHFRERFIQVWGYDYLPAVEGGAIVADADLRFPLSYEVRWIEESTELPPGSSSLGRRLLIVLEGTITIEAGDGAPATVELAPRHVLLTDGGGDLVVRGPGRLAVLRIEPEIVFSARRAASRRAGTQATPEYLPPSPQPSGS
;
A
#
# COMPACT_ATOMS: atom_id res chain seq x y z
N MET A 1 -25.83 -2.73 13.76
CA MET A 1 -24.72 -2.02 13.10
C MET A 1 -23.83 -3.10 12.52
N ASN A 2 -23.61 -3.09 11.21
CA ASN A 2 -22.72 -4.05 10.56
C ASN A 2 -21.31 -3.85 11.11
N SER A 3 -20.56 -4.92 11.30
CA SER A 3 -19.17 -4.85 11.77
C SER A 3 -18.39 -3.90 10.84
N PRO A 4 -17.66 -2.89 11.35
CA PRO A 4 -16.88 -1.96 10.53
C PRO A 4 -15.66 -2.61 9.87
N TRP A 5 -15.52 -3.93 10.01
CA TRP A 5 -14.38 -4.74 9.62
C TRP A 5 -14.80 -5.74 8.55
N LEU A 6 -14.12 -5.69 7.40
CA LEU A 6 -14.30 -6.63 6.30
C LEU A 6 -13.01 -7.41 6.10
N ALA A 7 -13.07 -8.72 6.34
CA ALA A 7 -11.95 -9.63 6.10
C ALA A 7 -12.18 -10.40 4.80
N ALA A 8 -11.11 -10.63 4.05
CA ALA A 8 -11.12 -11.45 2.84
C ALA A 8 -9.89 -12.35 2.78
N ASN A 9 -10.09 -13.55 2.26
CA ASN A 9 -8.99 -14.40 1.82
C ASN A 9 -8.66 -14.05 0.37
N LEU A 10 -7.43 -13.60 0.10
CA LEU A 10 -6.99 -13.18 -1.23
C LEU A 10 -6.81 -14.33 -2.24
N ASP A 11 -6.97 -15.58 -1.79
CA ASP A 11 -7.03 -16.76 -2.66
C ASP A 11 -8.44 -17.08 -3.15
N ASP A 12 -9.47 -16.45 -2.58
CA ASP A 12 -10.83 -16.48 -3.10
C ASP A 12 -11.06 -15.27 -4.03
N PRO A 13 -11.17 -15.48 -5.35
CA PRO A 13 -11.35 -14.38 -6.30
C PRO A 13 -12.58 -13.52 -6.03
N THR A 14 -13.61 -14.07 -5.37
CA THR A 14 -14.87 -13.38 -5.08
C THR A 14 -14.84 -12.63 -3.75
N ALA A 15 -13.89 -12.96 -2.87
CA ALA A 15 -13.80 -12.35 -1.55
C ALA A 15 -13.29 -10.89 -1.60
N LEU A 16 -12.68 -10.47 -2.71
CA LEU A 16 -12.18 -9.11 -2.88
C LEU A 16 -13.26 -8.11 -3.30
N ASP A 17 -14.30 -8.55 -4.01
CA ASP A 17 -15.35 -7.68 -4.52
C ASP A 17 -16.03 -6.83 -3.42
N PRO A 18 -16.38 -7.38 -2.24
CA PRO A 18 -16.94 -6.58 -1.16
C PRO A 18 -15.96 -5.52 -0.61
N LEU A 19 -14.65 -5.83 -0.55
CA LEU A 19 -13.64 -4.88 -0.07
C LEU A 19 -13.42 -3.75 -1.08
N SER A 20 -13.33 -4.08 -2.37
CA SER A 20 -13.29 -3.10 -3.46
C SER A 20 -14.51 -2.19 -3.45
N ALA A 21 -15.71 -2.77 -3.29
CA ALA A 21 -16.95 -2.01 -3.24
C ALA A 21 -17.00 -1.06 -2.02
N GLU A 22 -16.57 -1.51 -0.84
CA GLU A 22 -16.50 -0.68 0.36
C GLU A 22 -15.48 0.45 0.22
N ILE A 23 -14.31 0.19 -0.36
CA ILE A 23 -13.29 1.22 -0.64
C ILE A 23 -13.84 2.27 -1.61
N ARG A 24 -14.43 1.84 -2.74
CA ARG A 24 -15.03 2.76 -3.73
C ARG A 24 -16.21 3.55 -3.17
N ALA A 25 -17.02 2.95 -2.30
CA ALA A 25 -18.12 3.64 -1.64
C ALA A 25 -17.63 4.69 -0.63
N TRP A 26 -16.51 4.41 0.05
CA TRP A 26 -15.86 5.35 0.95
C TRP A 26 -15.16 6.49 0.22
N ASP A 27 -14.39 6.19 -0.83
CA ASP A 27 -13.73 7.17 -1.70
C ASP A 27 -13.63 6.62 -3.14
N PRO A 28 -14.38 7.20 -4.11
CA PRO A 28 -14.39 6.74 -5.49
C PRO A 28 -13.05 6.85 -6.23
N ALA A 29 -12.09 7.63 -5.72
CA ALA A 29 -10.77 7.73 -6.33
C ALA A 29 -9.93 6.46 -6.14
N PHE A 30 -10.35 5.56 -5.25
CA PHE A 30 -9.65 4.33 -4.95
C PHE A 30 -10.38 3.09 -5.43
N ASP A 31 -9.65 2.13 -5.98
CA ASP A 31 -10.15 0.79 -6.25
C ASP A 31 -9.12 -0.26 -5.83
N LEU A 32 -9.59 -1.36 -5.24
CA LEU A 32 -8.75 -2.47 -4.77
C LEU A 32 -8.96 -3.67 -5.67
N TYR A 33 -7.88 -4.23 -6.20
CA TYR A 33 -7.98 -5.41 -7.05
C TYR A 33 -6.73 -6.28 -6.94
N ARG A 34 -6.85 -7.51 -7.43
CA ARG A 34 -5.71 -8.39 -7.66
C ARG A 34 -5.45 -8.49 -9.16
N PRO A 35 -4.26 -8.09 -9.63
CA PRO A 35 -3.87 -8.40 -10.99
C PRO A 35 -3.86 -9.92 -11.20
N ALA A 36 -4.21 -10.37 -12.42
CA ALA A 36 -4.11 -11.77 -12.78
C ALA A 36 -2.66 -12.25 -12.71
N SER A 37 -2.44 -13.54 -12.45
CA SER A 37 -1.11 -14.13 -12.27
C SER A 37 -0.17 -13.98 -13.46
N ASP A 38 -0.72 -13.80 -14.66
CA ASP A 38 0.00 -13.62 -15.93
C ASP A 38 -0.11 -12.17 -16.47
N ALA A 39 -0.65 -11.24 -15.68
CA ALA A 39 -0.86 -9.87 -16.10
C ALA A 39 0.45 -9.08 -16.18
N LEU A 40 0.49 -8.14 -17.13
CA LEU A 40 1.42 -7.01 -17.09
C LEU A 40 0.89 -6.01 -16.05
N LEU A 41 1.76 -5.54 -15.15
CA LEU A 41 1.36 -4.53 -14.17
C LEU A 41 1.29 -3.17 -14.86
N TYR A 42 0.09 -2.76 -15.24
CA TYR A 42 -0.19 -1.56 -16.02
C TYR A 42 -1.52 -0.95 -15.58
N GLU A 43 -1.53 0.37 -15.38
CA GLU A 43 -2.74 1.13 -15.08
C GLU A 43 -2.74 2.41 -15.95
N PRO A 44 -3.68 2.59 -16.88
CA PRO A 44 -3.70 3.74 -17.78
C PRO A 44 -4.08 5.06 -17.09
N ASP A 45 -4.99 5.03 -16.12
CA ASP A 45 -5.70 6.25 -15.66
C ASP A 45 -5.26 6.71 -14.26
N GLY A 46 -4.60 5.84 -13.50
CA GLY A 46 -4.23 6.10 -12.11
C GLY A 46 -2.79 5.73 -11.74
N THR A 47 -2.42 6.04 -10.51
CA THR A 47 -1.22 5.49 -9.87
C THR A 47 -1.57 4.16 -9.21
N LEU A 48 -0.74 3.16 -9.41
CA LEU A 48 -0.93 1.84 -8.82
C LEU A 48 0.03 1.64 -7.65
N TYR A 49 -0.53 1.31 -6.49
CA TYR A 49 0.21 0.90 -5.30
C TYR A 49 0.05 -0.61 -5.13
N ALA A 50 1.08 -1.37 -5.46
CA ALA A 50 1.03 -2.83 -5.48
C ALA A 50 1.94 -3.44 -4.41
N ILE A 51 1.35 -4.12 -3.44
CA ILE A 51 2.05 -4.77 -2.33
C ILE A 51 2.28 -6.24 -2.69
N ALA A 52 3.51 -6.70 -2.55
CA ALA A 52 3.89 -8.09 -2.74
C ALA A 52 3.39 -8.98 -1.61
N LEU A 53 2.76 -10.09 -1.98
CA LEU A 53 2.18 -11.04 -1.03
C LEU A 53 3.21 -12.09 -0.64
N GLN A 54 3.28 -13.24 -1.33
CA GLN A 54 4.12 -14.36 -0.89
C GLN A 54 5.08 -14.89 -1.95
N ALA A 55 4.64 -14.99 -3.21
CA ALA A 55 5.46 -15.57 -4.25
C ALA A 55 6.71 -14.71 -4.51
N PRO A 56 7.90 -15.31 -4.66
CA PRO A 56 9.08 -14.58 -5.10
C PRO A 56 8.82 -14.07 -6.52
N MET A 57 9.10 -12.79 -6.73
CA MET A 57 8.86 -12.12 -8.00
C MET A 57 10.07 -11.29 -8.39
N THR A 58 10.12 -10.93 -9.66
CA THR A 58 11.04 -9.95 -10.21
C THR A 58 10.22 -8.92 -10.98
N ALA A 59 10.39 -7.64 -10.65
CA ALA A 59 9.83 -6.53 -11.41
C ALA A 59 10.86 -5.98 -12.40
N ALA A 60 10.43 -5.76 -13.64
CA ALA A 60 11.29 -5.31 -14.72
C ALA A 60 10.65 -4.18 -15.52
N TYR A 61 11.43 -3.14 -15.79
CA TYR A 61 11.10 -2.07 -16.73
C TYR A 61 12.37 -1.55 -17.40
N ASN A 62 12.41 -1.57 -18.73
CA ASN A 62 13.61 -1.27 -19.52
C ASN A 62 14.81 -2.12 -19.04
N HIS A 63 15.90 -1.46 -18.60
CA HIS A 63 17.12 -2.11 -18.12
C HIS A 63 17.16 -2.25 -16.59
N ARG A 64 16.04 -1.98 -15.90
CA ARG A 64 15.94 -2.10 -14.44
C ARG A 64 15.21 -3.38 -14.11
N THR A 65 15.85 -4.18 -13.26
CA THR A 65 15.31 -5.42 -12.73
C THR A 65 15.46 -5.38 -11.22
N ARG A 66 14.42 -5.78 -10.50
CA ARG A 66 14.40 -5.83 -9.03
C ARG A 66 13.75 -7.12 -8.56
N ASP A 67 14.43 -7.82 -7.67
CA ASP A 67 13.78 -8.87 -6.89
C ASP A 67 12.76 -8.22 -5.95
N VAL A 68 11.57 -8.79 -5.91
CA VAL A 68 10.42 -8.33 -5.13
C VAL A 68 10.10 -9.42 -4.11
N ARG A 69 10.14 -9.04 -2.84
CA ARG A 69 9.93 -9.89 -1.67
C ARG A 69 8.56 -9.61 -1.04
N PRO A 70 8.02 -10.56 -0.26
CA PRO A 70 6.83 -10.34 0.55
C PRO A 70 6.88 -9.02 1.34
N GLY A 71 5.85 -8.20 1.19
CA GLY A 71 5.71 -6.88 1.80
C GLY A 71 6.38 -5.73 1.05
N ASP A 72 7.12 -5.96 -0.03
CA ASP A 72 7.65 -4.85 -0.82
C ASP A 72 6.50 -4.10 -1.51
N LEU A 73 6.65 -2.78 -1.65
CA LEU A 73 5.68 -1.93 -2.33
C LEU A 73 6.25 -1.43 -3.66
N LEU A 74 5.53 -1.72 -4.74
CA LEU A 74 5.74 -1.14 -6.05
C LEU A 74 4.76 0.01 -6.27
N ILE A 75 5.25 1.17 -6.69
CA ILE A 75 4.41 2.31 -7.05
C ILE A 75 4.61 2.59 -8.53
N VAL A 76 3.59 2.27 -9.32
CA VAL A 76 3.62 2.37 -10.78
C VAL A 76 2.82 3.60 -11.21
N PRO A 77 3.43 4.57 -11.92
CA PRO A 77 2.69 5.71 -12.44
C PRO A 77 1.75 5.30 -13.58
N SER A 78 0.73 6.14 -13.82
CA SER A 78 -0.19 5.98 -14.95
C SER A 78 0.58 5.83 -16.26
N GLY A 79 0.13 4.89 -17.09
CA GLY A 79 0.65 4.66 -18.43
C GLY A 79 2.00 3.94 -18.48
N LEU A 80 2.56 3.47 -17.35
CA LEU A 80 3.84 2.75 -17.33
C LEU A 80 3.64 1.24 -17.16
N PRO A 81 4.02 0.41 -18.15
CA PRO A 81 3.95 -1.04 -18.03
C PRO A 81 5.16 -1.59 -17.27
N VAL A 82 4.94 -2.36 -16.21
CA VAL A 82 6.00 -3.10 -15.48
C VAL A 82 5.80 -4.60 -15.67
N GLY A 83 6.82 -5.27 -16.19
CA GLY A 83 6.85 -6.73 -16.30
C GLY A 83 7.07 -7.36 -14.93
N ILE A 84 6.29 -8.40 -14.60
CA ILE A 84 6.45 -9.19 -13.38
C ILE A 84 6.64 -10.64 -13.76
N GLU A 85 7.71 -11.26 -13.27
CA GLU A 85 8.02 -12.67 -13.50
C GLU A 85 8.30 -13.39 -12.16
N PRO A 86 8.11 -14.72 -12.06
CA PRO A 86 7.46 -15.58 -13.05
C PRO A 86 5.93 -15.53 -13.01
N THR A 87 5.35 -15.02 -11.92
CA THR A 87 3.89 -14.90 -11.71
C THR A 87 3.61 -13.67 -10.87
N VAL A 88 2.53 -12.96 -11.17
CA VAL A 88 2.08 -11.83 -10.35
C VAL A 88 1.43 -12.36 -9.07
N ASP A 89 1.95 -11.94 -7.93
CA ASP A 89 1.38 -12.21 -6.61
C ASP A 89 1.29 -10.92 -5.78
N LEU A 90 0.52 -9.97 -6.30
CA LEU A 90 0.34 -8.63 -5.74
C LEU A 90 -1.12 -8.41 -5.29
N LEU A 91 -1.31 -7.59 -4.26
CA LEU A 91 -2.56 -6.87 -4.00
C LEU A 91 -2.36 -5.41 -4.42
N SER A 92 -3.27 -4.87 -5.22
CA SER A 92 -3.10 -3.56 -5.82
C SER A 92 -4.23 -2.59 -5.44
N LEU A 93 -3.83 -1.39 -5.05
CA LEU A 93 -4.72 -0.25 -4.84
C LEU A 93 -4.47 0.76 -5.96
N ARG A 94 -5.47 0.95 -6.82
CA ARG A 94 -5.49 2.03 -7.82
C ARG A 94 -5.91 3.32 -7.17
N PHE A 95 -5.27 4.42 -7.55
CA PHE A 95 -5.64 5.78 -7.19
C PHE A 95 -5.76 6.66 -8.44
N GLU A 96 -6.95 7.15 -8.74
CA GLU A 96 -7.25 8.02 -9.90
C GLU A 96 -7.09 9.52 -9.61
N GLY A 97 -6.63 9.88 -8.41
CA GLY A 97 -6.40 11.29 -8.06
C GLY A 97 -5.09 11.86 -8.60
N GLU A 98 -4.71 13.03 -8.08
CA GLU A 98 -3.54 13.78 -8.52
C GLU A 98 -2.23 12.97 -8.31
N PRO A 99 -1.48 12.57 -9.36
CA PRO A 99 -0.32 11.70 -9.18
C PRO A 99 0.79 12.36 -8.33
N PRO A 100 1.67 11.56 -7.72
CA PRO A 100 2.85 12.05 -7.02
C PRO A 100 3.64 13.07 -7.85
N ASP A 101 4.10 14.17 -7.23
CA ASP A 101 4.71 15.29 -7.97
C ASP A 101 5.96 14.89 -8.76
N HIS A 102 6.73 13.91 -8.31
CA HIS A 102 7.94 13.45 -9.01
C HIS A 102 7.65 12.55 -10.22
N PHE A 103 6.42 12.05 -10.37
CA PHE A 103 5.98 11.40 -11.60
C PHE A 103 5.47 12.41 -12.64
N ARG A 104 5.30 13.68 -12.26
CA ARG A 104 4.86 14.72 -13.18
C ARG A 104 6.04 15.23 -14.01
N GLU A 105 5.81 15.31 -15.31
CA GLU A 105 6.80 15.78 -16.26
C GLU A 105 7.30 17.19 -15.92
N ARG A 106 8.52 17.27 -15.37
CA ARG A 106 9.37 18.45 -15.47
C ARG A 106 10.50 18.12 -16.42
N PHE A 107 10.16 18.06 -17.72
CA PHE A 107 11.10 17.95 -18.82
C PHE A 107 11.99 16.68 -18.78
N ILE A 108 11.49 15.62 -19.45
CA ILE A 108 12.23 14.42 -19.88
C ILE A 108 12.41 13.36 -18.79
N GLN A 109 11.77 12.20 -19.03
CA GLN A 109 11.88 10.89 -18.35
C GLN A 109 11.06 10.69 -17.05
N VAL A 110 9.94 9.98 -17.19
CA VAL A 110 9.46 9.10 -16.11
C VAL A 110 10.50 8.00 -15.93
N TRP A 111 11.19 7.98 -14.79
CA TRP A 111 12.35 7.12 -14.55
C TRP A 111 12.01 5.64 -14.31
N GLY A 112 10.72 5.29 -14.28
CA GLY A 112 10.24 3.94 -14.00
C GLY A 112 9.15 3.94 -12.94
N TYR A 113 9.04 2.82 -12.23
CA TYR A 113 8.28 2.69 -11.01
C TYR A 113 9.16 3.00 -9.79
N ASP A 114 8.54 3.39 -8.67
CA ASP A 114 9.23 3.40 -7.38
C ASP A 114 9.14 2.02 -6.74
N TYR A 115 10.23 1.61 -6.12
CA TYR A 115 10.34 0.38 -5.35
C TYR A 115 10.71 0.73 -3.93
N LEU A 116 9.86 0.34 -2.99
CA LEU A 116 10.06 0.55 -1.57
C LEU A 116 10.17 -0.82 -0.88
N PRO A 117 11.37 -1.24 -0.46
CA PRO A 117 11.55 -2.53 0.18
C PRO A 117 10.87 -2.56 1.54
N ALA A 118 10.34 -3.73 1.92
CA ALA A 118 9.88 -3.97 3.26
C ALA A 118 11.06 -3.91 4.24
N VAL A 119 11.12 -2.85 5.04
CA VAL A 119 12.08 -2.72 6.14
C VAL A 119 11.38 -3.05 7.44
N GLU A 120 11.96 -3.95 8.23
CA GLU A 120 11.41 -4.33 9.52
C GLU A 120 11.36 -3.15 10.49
N GLY A 121 10.20 -2.93 11.12
CA GLY A 121 10.05 -2.01 12.24
C GLY A 121 10.07 -0.51 11.88
N GLY A 122 9.96 -0.17 10.59
CA GLY A 122 9.96 1.21 10.10
C GLY A 122 8.81 1.52 9.14
N ALA A 123 8.37 2.78 9.14
CA ALA A 123 7.49 3.27 8.08
C ALA A 123 8.25 3.31 6.75
N ILE A 124 7.70 2.62 5.75
CA ILE A 124 8.21 2.55 4.38
C ILE A 124 7.75 3.79 3.61
N VAL A 125 6.49 4.20 3.84
CA VAL A 125 5.96 5.51 3.45
C VAL A 125 5.43 6.18 4.71
N ALA A 126 6.04 7.30 5.11
CA ALA A 126 5.66 8.01 6.32
C ALA A 126 4.39 8.86 6.12
N ASP A 127 3.60 9.06 7.18
CA ASP A 127 2.37 9.89 7.15
C ASP A 127 2.61 11.35 6.70
N ALA A 128 3.84 11.83 6.85
CA ALA A 128 4.26 13.17 6.45
C ALA A 128 4.68 13.25 4.97
N ASP A 129 4.81 12.12 4.26
CA ASP A 129 5.21 12.08 2.86
C ASP A 129 4.02 12.40 1.95
N LEU A 130 3.83 13.69 1.68
CA LEU A 130 2.73 14.20 0.86
C LEU A 130 2.86 13.87 -0.64
N ARG A 131 3.80 13.00 -1.03
CA ARG A 131 3.85 12.43 -2.38
C ARG A 131 2.78 11.36 -2.59
N PHE A 132 2.35 10.69 -1.52
CA PHE A 132 1.44 9.55 -1.60
C PHE A 132 0.22 9.78 -0.72
N PRO A 133 -1.00 9.39 -1.14
CA PRO A 133 -2.22 9.50 -0.34
C PRO A 133 -2.34 8.37 0.69
N LEU A 134 -1.23 7.72 1.01
CA LEU A 134 -1.17 6.59 1.91
C LEU A 134 0.11 6.61 2.73
N SER A 135 0.08 5.95 3.88
CA SER A 135 1.28 5.52 4.58
C SER A 135 1.34 4.00 4.64
N TYR A 136 2.56 3.49 4.67
CA TYR A 136 2.81 2.06 4.54
C TYR A 136 3.93 1.65 5.50
N GLU A 137 3.72 0.55 6.22
CA GLU A 137 4.74 -0.06 7.08
C GLU A 137 4.59 -1.57 7.09
N VAL A 138 5.69 -2.27 7.36
CA VAL A 138 5.69 -3.71 7.60
C VAL A 138 6.19 -3.96 9.01
N ARG A 139 5.42 -4.71 9.79
CA ARG A 139 5.70 -5.01 11.18
C ARG A 139 5.89 -6.51 11.39
N TRP A 140 6.91 -6.84 12.17
CA TRP A 140 7.05 -8.15 12.78
C TRP A 140 6.35 -8.14 14.13
N ILE A 141 5.48 -9.11 14.36
CA ILE A 141 4.73 -9.28 15.60
C ILE A 141 5.30 -10.53 16.28
N GLU A 142 5.81 -10.39 17.50
CA GLU A 142 6.29 -11.52 18.29
C GLU A 142 5.19 -12.08 19.20
N GLU A 143 4.51 -11.20 19.94
CA GLU A 143 3.48 -11.58 20.91
C GLU A 143 2.25 -10.66 20.80
N SER A 144 2.46 -9.36 20.95
CA SER A 144 1.39 -8.36 20.88
C SER A 144 1.95 -7.00 20.46
N THR A 145 1.19 -6.24 19.68
CA THR A 145 1.47 -4.83 19.41
C THR A 145 0.17 -4.03 19.29
N GLU A 146 0.25 -2.74 19.57
CA GLU A 146 -0.83 -1.80 19.29
C GLU A 146 -0.58 -1.13 17.95
N LEU A 147 -1.61 -1.08 17.12
CA LEU A 147 -1.63 -0.28 15.90
C LEU A 147 -2.43 0.99 16.19
N PRO A 148 -1.78 2.17 16.16
CA PRO A 148 -2.48 3.42 16.33
C PRO A 148 -3.47 3.65 15.18
N PRO A 149 -4.42 4.58 15.34
CA PRO A 149 -5.33 4.99 14.28
C PRO A 149 -4.58 5.48 13.03
N GLY A 150 -5.35 5.67 11.96
CA GLY A 150 -4.87 6.36 10.77
C GLY A 150 -4.46 7.80 11.07
N SER A 151 -3.66 8.38 10.17
CA SER A 151 -3.26 9.79 10.24
C SER A 151 -4.43 10.78 10.16
N SER A 152 -5.60 10.32 9.71
CA SER A 152 -6.86 11.04 9.79
C SER A 152 -7.98 10.14 10.31
N SER A 153 -8.93 10.71 11.05
CA SER A 153 -10.13 10.02 11.53
C SER A 153 -11.07 9.56 10.40
N LEU A 154 -10.84 10.06 9.17
CA LEU A 154 -11.58 9.71 7.97
C LEU A 154 -10.87 8.63 7.14
N GLY A 155 -9.66 8.24 7.53
CA GLY A 155 -8.86 7.24 6.83
C GLY A 155 -9.40 5.83 6.98
N ARG A 156 -8.93 4.94 6.10
CA ARG A 156 -9.13 3.50 6.20
C ARG A 156 -7.79 2.80 6.44
N ARG A 157 -7.84 1.59 6.99
CA ARG A 157 -6.67 0.73 7.12
C ARG A 157 -6.90 -0.59 6.41
N LEU A 158 -5.93 -1.00 5.61
CA LEU A 158 -5.80 -2.36 5.11
C LEU A 158 -4.67 -3.03 5.87
N LEU A 159 -4.99 -4.12 6.57
CA LEU A 159 -4.02 -4.98 7.24
C LEU A 159 -3.88 -6.24 6.40
N ILE A 160 -2.66 -6.57 5.95
CA ILE A 160 -2.39 -7.70 5.07
C ILE A 160 -1.43 -8.63 5.79
N VAL A 161 -1.86 -9.85 6.08
CA VAL A 161 -1.01 -10.84 6.74
C VAL A 161 -0.09 -11.46 5.69
N LEU A 162 1.20 -11.24 5.84
CA LEU A 162 2.23 -11.77 4.94
C LEU A 162 2.66 -13.16 5.41
N GLU A 163 2.83 -13.33 6.72
CA GLU A 163 3.31 -14.55 7.37
C GLU A 163 2.67 -14.72 8.75
N GLY A 164 2.55 -15.98 9.22
CA GLY A 164 2.01 -16.30 10.54
C GLY A 164 0.49 -16.23 10.63
N THR A 165 -0.03 -16.44 11.84
CA THR A 165 -1.47 -16.32 12.15
C THR A 165 -1.63 -15.26 13.21
N ILE A 166 -2.42 -14.26 12.89
CA ILE A 166 -2.52 -13.03 13.68
C ILE A 166 -3.99 -12.81 14.03
N THR A 167 -4.24 -12.47 15.29
CA THR A 167 -5.55 -12.06 15.77
C THR A 167 -5.59 -10.54 15.91
N ILE A 168 -6.59 -9.91 15.31
CA ILE A 168 -6.85 -8.47 15.43
C ILE A 168 -8.03 -8.27 16.38
N GLU A 169 -7.84 -7.41 17.37
CA GLU A 169 -8.82 -7.04 18.39
C GLU A 169 -8.99 -5.51 18.40
N ALA A 170 -10.21 -5.03 18.65
CA ALA A 170 -10.44 -3.60 18.86
C ALA A 170 -9.93 -3.18 20.25
N GLY A 171 -9.14 -2.10 20.33
CA GLY A 171 -8.51 -1.64 21.58
C GLY A 171 -9.51 -1.14 22.64
N ASP A 172 -10.65 -0.58 22.21
CA ASP A 172 -11.59 0.13 23.09
C ASP A 172 -12.67 -0.76 23.74
N GLY A 173 -12.40 -2.05 23.91
CA GLY A 173 -13.35 -3.00 24.52
C GLY A 173 -14.57 -3.32 23.65
N ALA A 174 -14.52 -3.01 22.35
CA ALA A 174 -15.50 -3.48 21.38
C ALA A 174 -15.27 -4.97 21.09
N PRO A 175 -16.32 -5.80 20.94
CA PRO A 175 -16.20 -7.26 20.78
C PRO A 175 -15.72 -7.70 19.39
N ALA A 176 -15.08 -6.83 18.63
CA ALA A 176 -14.58 -7.16 17.29
C ALA A 176 -13.22 -7.86 17.42
N THR A 177 -13.23 -9.16 17.13
CA THR A 177 -12.03 -10.00 17.04
C THR A 177 -12.07 -10.78 15.73
N VAL A 178 -10.96 -10.77 15.00
CA VAL A 178 -10.81 -11.52 13.74
C VAL A 178 -9.46 -12.21 13.73
N GLU A 179 -9.45 -13.50 13.44
CA GLU A 179 -8.23 -14.26 13.16
C GLU A 179 -7.93 -14.22 11.65
N LEU A 180 -6.68 -13.92 11.32
CA LEU A 180 -6.20 -13.76 9.96
C LEU A 180 -5.00 -14.68 9.73
N ALA A 181 -5.07 -15.45 8.65
CA ALA A 181 -3.98 -16.30 8.16
C ALA A 181 -3.20 -15.57 7.06
N PRO A 182 -2.05 -16.09 6.60
CA PRO A 182 -1.33 -15.47 5.50
C PRO A 182 -2.22 -15.32 4.28
N ARG A 183 -2.05 -14.21 3.54
CA ARG A 183 -2.90 -13.79 2.40
C ARG A 183 -4.32 -13.41 2.78
N HIS A 184 -4.65 -13.33 4.06
CA HIS A 184 -5.85 -12.61 4.47
C HIS A 184 -5.57 -11.10 4.51
N VAL A 185 -6.59 -10.33 4.16
CA VAL A 185 -6.63 -8.87 4.29
C VAL A 185 -7.81 -8.47 5.15
N LEU A 186 -7.63 -7.43 5.97
CA LEU A 186 -8.67 -6.82 6.78
C LEU A 186 -8.76 -5.32 6.45
N LEU A 187 -9.94 -4.88 6.03
CA LEU A 187 -10.30 -3.47 5.92
C LEU A 187 -10.97 -3.02 7.23
N THR A 188 -10.45 -1.96 7.86
CA THR A 188 -11.06 -1.33 9.04
C THR A 188 -11.36 0.15 8.79
N ASP A 189 -12.29 0.71 9.56
CA ASP A 189 -12.31 2.15 9.80
C ASP A 189 -11.01 2.56 10.52
N GLY A 190 -10.34 3.60 10.05
CA GLY A 190 -9.04 4.03 10.57
C GLY A 190 -9.11 4.72 11.94
N GLY A 191 -10.28 4.71 12.60
CA GLY A 191 -10.58 5.58 13.74
C GLY A 191 -10.19 5.06 15.12
N GLY A 192 -10.15 3.74 15.35
CA GLY A 192 -9.87 3.14 16.66
C GLY A 192 -8.48 2.50 16.77
N ASP A 193 -7.98 2.34 17.99
CA ASP A 193 -6.80 1.52 18.24
C ASP A 193 -7.10 0.06 17.95
N LEU A 194 -6.10 -0.67 17.41
CA LEU A 194 -6.18 -2.12 17.24
C LEU A 194 -5.09 -2.78 18.05
N VAL A 195 -5.44 -3.89 18.69
CA VAL A 195 -4.48 -4.78 19.32
C VAL A 195 -4.27 -5.96 18.38
N VAL A 196 -3.01 -6.21 18.04
CA VAL A 196 -2.60 -7.28 17.14
C VAL A 196 -1.85 -8.31 17.96
N ARG A 197 -2.31 -9.56 17.97
CA ARG A 197 -1.75 -10.66 18.75
C ARG A 197 -1.29 -11.81 17.87
N GLY A 198 -0.29 -12.54 18.36
CA GLY A 198 0.22 -13.74 17.73
C GLY A 198 1.42 -13.46 16.82
N PRO A 199 2.28 -14.48 16.60
CA PRO A 199 3.51 -14.31 15.85
C PRO A 199 3.22 -14.22 14.35
N GLY A 200 3.81 -13.23 13.68
CA GLY A 200 3.68 -13.10 12.24
C GLY A 200 4.21 -11.79 11.68
N ARG A 201 3.98 -11.62 10.37
CA ARG A 201 4.41 -10.44 9.62
C ARG A 201 3.20 -9.77 8.99
N LEU A 202 3.01 -8.49 9.30
CA LEU A 202 1.85 -7.72 8.92
C LEU A 202 2.25 -6.48 8.11
N ALA A 203 1.69 -6.35 6.92
CA ALA A 203 1.70 -5.11 6.16
C ALA A 203 0.52 -4.24 6.58
N VAL A 204 0.77 -2.97 6.88
CA VAL A 204 -0.24 -2.00 7.29
C VAL A 204 -0.24 -0.84 6.31
N LEU A 205 -1.32 -0.73 5.54
CA LEU A 205 -1.56 0.38 4.63
C LEU A 205 -2.64 1.28 5.22
N ARG A 206 -2.31 2.55 5.49
CA ARG A 206 -3.27 3.56 5.94
C ARG A 206 -3.58 4.45 4.76
N ILE A 207 -4.85 4.48 4.35
CA ILE A 207 -5.31 5.20 3.18
C ILE A 207 -6.01 6.47 3.65
N GLU A 208 -5.56 7.62 3.13
CA GLU A 208 -6.20 8.90 3.36
C GLU A 208 -7.17 9.21 2.21
N PRO A 209 -8.38 9.73 2.49
CA PRO A 209 -9.28 10.12 1.41
C PRO A 209 -8.65 11.20 0.53
N GLU A 210 -8.93 11.15 -0.77
CA GLU A 210 -8.41 12.05 -1.81
C GLU A 210 -8.65 13.51 -1.43
N ILE A 211 -9.86 13.84 -0.94
CA ILE A 211 -10.20 15.21 -0.53
C ILE A 211 -9.34 15.71 0.64
N VAL A 212 -9.01 14.85 1.61
CA VAL A 212 -8.19 15.21 2.78
C VAL A 212 -6.73 15.36 2.36
N PHE A 213 -6.22 14.40 1.59
CA PHE A 213 -4.87 14.41 1.05
C PHE A 213 -4.63 15.65 0.17
N SER A 214 -5.52 15.93 -0.78
CA SER A 214 -5.46 17.09 -1.67
C SER A 214 -5.46 18.41 -0.88
N ALA A 215 -6.27 18.51 0.18
CA ALA A 215 -6.28 19.68 1.06
C ALA A 215 -4.94 19.87 1.81
N ARG A 216 -4.36 18.79 2.37
CA ARG A 216 -3.05 18.83 3.04
C ARG A 216 -1.93 19.22 2.07
N ARG A 217 -1.90 18.62 0.88
CA ARG A 217 -0.92 18.93 -0.17
C ARG A 217 -1.03 20.39 -0.63
N ALA A 218 -2.25 20.91 -0.80
CA ALA A 218 -2.47 22.32 -1.14
C ALA A 218 -2.05 23.28 -0.01
N ALA A 219 -2.31 22.93 1.25
CA ALA A 219 -1.88 23.72 2.40
C ALA A 219 -0.35 23.79 2.52
N SER A 220 0.35 22.66 2.33
CA SER A 220 1.82 22.59 2.29
C SER A 220 2.41 23.48 1.18
N ARG A 221 1.84 23.45 -0.03
CA ARG A 221 2.25 24.34 -1.14
C ARG A 221 2.10 25.83 -0.79
N ARG A 222 1.04 26.22 -0.08
CA ARG A 222 0.78 27.62 0.33
C ARG A 222 1.70 28.09 1.45
N ALA A 223 2.09 27.19 2.35
CA ALA A 223 2.93 27.52 3.50
C ALA A 223 4.41 27.74 3.15
N GLY A 224 4.83 27.47 1.90
CA GLY A 224 6.23 27.59 1.47
C GLY A 224 7.19 26.65 2.23
N THR A 225 6.64 25.70 2.99
CA THR A 225 7.40 24.76 3.81
C THR A 225 7.90 23.61 2.94
N GLN A 226 9.19 23.71 2.64
CA GLN A 226 10.09 22.72 2.04
C GLN A 226 9.77 22.28 0.60
N ALA A 227 10.81 22.38 -0.23
CA ALA A 227 10.92 21.56 -1.42
C ALA A 227 10.58 20.12 -1.06
N THR A 228 9.64 19.51 -1.79
CA THR A 228 9.53 18.06 -1.88
C THR A 228 10.96 17.53 -1.95
N PRO A 229 11.40 16.62 -1.04
CA PRO A 229 12.78 16.15 -1.06
C PRO A 229 13.12 15.78 -2.50
N GLU A 230 14.13 16.45 -3.07
CA GLU A 230 14.56 16.19 -4.43
C GLU A 230 14.79 14.67 -4.51
N TYR A 231 14.05 14.03 -5.41
CA TYR A 231 14.29 12.64 -5.73
C TYR A 231 15.72 12.57 -6.26
N LEU A 232 16.64 12.14 -5.40
CA LEU A 232 17.96 11.73 -5.83
C LEU A 232 17.75 10.36 -6.50
N PRO A 233 17.96 10.23 -7.81
CA PRO A 233 17.90 8.93 -8.45
C PRO A 233 18.88 7.98 -7.73
N PRO A 234 18.53 6.70 -7.57
CA PRO A 234 19.43 5.73 -6.97
C PRO A 234 20.76 5.76 -7.73
N SER A 235 21.87 5.73 -6.98
CA SER A 235 23.21 5.76 -7.57
C SER A 235 23.35 4.66 -8.62
N PRO A 236 23.96 4.93 -9.80
CA PRO A 236 24.21 3.90 -10.79
C PRO A 236 25.04 2.79 -10.14
N GLN A 237 24.60 1.54 -10.31
CA GLN A 237 25.40 0.40 -9.85
C GLN A 237 26.71 0.36 -10.64
N PRO A 238 27.84 0.03 -9.99
CA PRO A 238 29.09 -0.20 -10.71
C PRO A 238 28.88 -1.38 -11.65
N SER A 239 29.19 -1.16 -12.93
CA SER A 239 29.23 -2.20 -13.94
C SER A 239 30.23 -3.26 -13.49
N GLY A 240 29.73 -4.41 -13.03
CA GLY A 240 30.56 -5.58 -12.77
C GLY A 240 31.26 -5.97 -14.07
N SER A 241 32.59 -5.91 -14.05
CA SER A 241 33.48 -6.43 -15.10
C SER A 241 33.86 -7.86 -14.79
#